data_AF-A0A645AJ44-F1
#
_entry.id   AF-A0A645AJ44-F1
#
_cell.length_a   1.000
_cell.length_b   1.000
_cell.length_c   1.000
_cell.angle_alpha   90.00
_cell.angle_beta   90.00
_cell.angle_gamma   90.00
#
_symmetry.space_group_name_H-M   'P 1'
#
loop_
_entity.id
_entity.type
_entity.pdbx_description
1 polymer ?
#
loop_
_entity_poly.entity_id
_entity_poly.type
_entity_poly.pdbx_seq_one_letter_code
_entity_poly.pdbx_strand_id
1 'polypeptide(L)'
;MENYKFRLQKLLNIRTDKEDESKRKFKEVQKEKIEVENKLIYLQENYKKYSSLCDNQSIVEQKIKYRYLSALNVGINQTSRELENKEKLLNNARQELKQKQIERKTVEILKEKGYETFIKEQNLIEQKTNDEFALYAHIRAMRGR
;
A
#
# COMPACT_ATOMS: atom_id res chain seq x y z
N MET A 1 -10.17 18.90 -32.31
CA MET A 1 -10.24 18.89 -30.84
C MET A 1 -8.83 18.82 -30.31
N GLU A 2 -8.42 19.77 -29.48
CA GLU A 2 -7.14 19.66 -28.78
C GLU A 2 -7.21 18.53 -27.73
N ASN A 3 -6.11 17.80 -27.54
CA ASN A 3 -6.04 16.79 -26.49
C ASN A 3 -5.66 17.45 -25.16
N TYR A 4 -6.38 17.12 -24.08
CA TYR A 4 -6.06 17.61 -22.74
C TYR A 4 -4.65 17.15 -22.30
N LYS A 5 -3.79 18.12 -22.00
CA LYS A 5 -2.43 17.88 -21.49
C LYS A 5 -2.34 18.29 -20.03
N PHE A 6 -2.28 17.30 -19.14
CA PHE A 6 -2.11 17.56 -17.72
C PHE A 6 -0.68 18.00 -17.40
N ARG A 7 -0.53 19.25 -16.95
CA ARG A 7 0.79 19.87 -16.68
C ARG A 7 1.61 19.13 -15.62
N LEU A 8 0.94 18.48 -14.65
CA LEU A 8 1.60 17.76 -13.55
C LEU A 8 1.72 16.25 -13.82
N GLN A 9 1.62 15.79 -15.07
CA GLN A 9 1.69 14.36 -15.39
C GLN A 9 3.02 13.72 -14.93
N LYS A 10 4.15 14.44 -15.06
CA LYS A 10 5.44 13.96 -14.55
C LYS A 10 5.44 13.77 -13.04
N LEU A 11 4.81 14.70 -12.30
CA LEU A 11 4.68 14.58 -10.84
C LEU A 11 3.78 13.41 -10.45
N LEU A 12 2.68 13.20 -11.18
CA LEU A 12 1.79 12.05 -10.96
C LEU A 12 2.55 10.73 -11.11
N ASN A 13 3.32 10.58 -12.20
CA ASN A 13 4.12 9.39 -12.43
C ASN A 13 5.10 9.13 -11.27
N ILE A 14 5.85 10.15 -10.84
CA ILE A 14 6.78 10.04 -9.70
C ILE A 14 6.05 9.59 -8.41
N ARG A 15 4.84 10.08 -8.16
CA ARG A 15 4.06 9.69 -6.97
C ARG A 15 3.54 8.26 -7.07
N THR A 16 3.18 7.81 -8.27
CA THR A 16 2.82 6.41 -8.52
C THR A 16 4.01 5.49 -8.25
N ASP A 17 5.20 5.82 -8.77
CA ASP A 17 6.41 5.04 -8.55
C ASP A 17 6.74 4.92 -7.05
N LYS A 18 6.67 6.04 -6.32
CA LYS A 18 6.90 6.06 -4.86
C LYS A 18 5.89 5.24 -4.07
N GLU A 19 4.62 5.21 -4.50
CA GLU A 19 3.62 4.34 -3.89
C GLU A 19 3.95 2.87 -4.14
N ASP A 20 4.38 2.53 -5.35
CA ASP A 20 4.73 1.15 -5.69
C ASP A 20 5.99 0.66 -4.96
N GLU A 21 6.99 1.51 -4.78
CA GLU A 21 8.12 1.25 -3.88
C GLU A 21 7.66 1.00 -2.45
N SER A 22 6.76 1.84 -1.92
CA SER A 22 6.20 1.68 -0.58
C SER A 22 5.40 0.38 -0.43
N LYS A 23 4.68 -0.04 -1.47
CA LYS A 23 3.98 -1.35 -1.49
C LYS A 23 4.96 -2.51 -1.42
N ARG A 24 6.08 -2.46 -2.16
CA ARG A 24 7.11 -3.49 -2.14
C ARG A 24 7.72 -3.61 -0.75
N LYS A 25 8.12 -2.49 -0.15
CA LYS A 25 8.66 -2.43 1.21
C LYS A 25 7.68 -2.97 2.25
N PHE A 26 6.39 -2.61 2.15
CA PHE A 26 5.36 -3.15 3.04
C PHE A 26 5.24 -4.67 2.93
N LYS A 27 5.23 -5.23 1.71
CA LYS A 27 5.17 -6.68 1.49
C LYS A 27 6.38 -7.41 2.04
N GLU A 28 7.57 -6.84 1.88
CA GLU A 28 8.82 -7.38 2.40
C GLU A 28 8.79 -7.46 3.93
N VAL A 29 8.49 -6.35 4.60
CA VAL A 29 8.38 -6.31 6.08
C VAL A 29 7.28 -7.26 6.58
N GLN A 30 6.15 -7.36 5.86
CA GLN A 30 5.10 -8.31 6.20
C GLN A 30 5.58 -9.76 6.11
N LYS A 31 6.34 -10.10 5.07
CA LYS A 31 6.91 -11.43 4.89
C LYS A 31 7.89 -11.77 6.02
N GLU A 32 8.81 -10.85 6.34
CA GLU A 32 9.75 -11.02 7.45
C GLU A 32 9.03 -11.22 8.79
N LYS A 33 7.94 -10.47 9.04
CA LYS A 33 7.12 -10.66 10.23
C LYS A 33 6.58 -12.09 10.31
N ILE A 34 6.00 -12.60 9.21
CA ILE A 34 5.45 -13.96 9.15
C ILE A 34 6.53 -15.02 9.41
N GLU A 35 7.74 -14.83 8.88
CA GLU A 35 8.87 -15.75 9.13
C GLU A 35 9.23 -15.81 10.62
N VAL A 36 9.27 -14.65 11.30
CA VAL A 36 9.53 -14.57 12.75
C VAL A 36 8.38 -15.17 13.56
N GLU A 37 7.12 -14.95 13.18
CA GLU A 37 5.95 -15.57 13.82
C GLU A 37 6.01 -17.10 13.73
N ASN A 38 6.30 -17.64 12.55
CA ASN A 38 6.43 -19.08 12.33
C ASN A 38 7.57 -19.67 13.18
N LYS A 39 8.71 -18.97 13.27
CA LYS A 39 9.82 -19.38 14.13
C LYS A 39 9.43 -19.39 15.60
N LEU A 40 8.68 -18.39 16.06
CA LEU A 40 8.18 -18.32 17.43
C LEU A 40 7.21 -19.47 17.74
N ILE A 41 6.29 -19.77 16.84
CA ILE A 41 5.37 -20.91 16.95
C ILE A 41 6.15 -22.22 17.06
N TYR A 42 7.14 -22.43 16.18
CA TYR A 42 8.00 -23.62 16.21
C TYR A 42 8.71 -23.80 17.56
N LEU A 43 9.29 -22.72 18.10
CA LEU A 43 9.96 -22.76 19.41
C LEU A 43 8.97 -23.06 20.55
N GLN A 44 7.78 -22.47 20.53
CA GLN A 44 6.74 -22.72 21.52
C GLN A 44 6.21 -24.16 21.46
N GLU A 45 6.03 -24.71 20.26
CA GLU A 45 5.62 -26.10 20.09
C GLU A 45 6.69 -27.06 20.61
N ASN A 46 7.96 -26.82 20.30
CA ASN A 46 9.06 -27.62 20.83
C ASN A 46 9.11 -27.55 22.36
N TYR A 47 8.96 -26.36 22.93
CA TYR A 47 8.90 -26.20 24.38
C TYR A 47 7.78 -27.05 24.98
N LYS A 48 6.55 -26.99 24.41
CA LYS A 48 5.42 -27.81 24.86
C LYS A 48 5.68 -29.31 24.73
N LYS A 49 6.26 -29.76 23.61
CA LYS A 49 6.57 -31.18 23.35
C LYS A 49 7.56 -31.76 24.37
N TYR A 50 8.61 -31.01 24.70
CA TYR A 50 9.65 -31.47 25.62
C TYR A 50 9.39 -31.05 27.08
N SER A 51 8.33 -30.29 27.36
CA SER A 51 7.92 -29.87 28.71
C SER A 51 7.20 -30.97 29.49
N SER A 52 6.60 -31.96 28.82
CA SER A 52 5.87 -33.04 29.50
C SER A 52 6.81 -33.90 30.35
N LEU A 53 6.42 -34.18 31.59
CA LEU A 53 7.15 -35.03 32.52
C LEU A 53 7.03 -36.50 32.08
N CYS A 54 8.16 -37.20 32.01
CA CYS A 54 8.19 -38.66 32.00
C CYS A 54 8.69 -39.08 33.37
N ASP A 55 7.90 -39.88 34.08
CA ASP A 55 8.17 -40.26 35.48
C ASP A 55 9.38 -41.21 35.66
N ASN A 56 10.00 -41.66 34.57
CA ASN A 56 11.12 -42.61 34.56
C ASN A 56 12.45 -42.03 34.03
N GLN A 57 12.72 -40.73 34.19
CA GLN A 57 13.96 -40.10 33.68
C GLN A 57 15.12 -40.09 34.70
N SER A 58 16.33 -40.39 34.24
CA SER A 58 17.57 -40.30 35.04
C SER A 58 17.91 -38.86 35.41
N ILE A 59 18.64 -38.64 36.51
CA ILE A 59 19.11 -37.32 36.97
C ILE A 59 19.89 -36.58 35.85
N VAL A 60 20.66 -37.31 35.04
CA VAL A 60 21.43 -36.74 33.92
C VAL A 60 20.49 -36.24 32.83
N GLU A 61 19.47 -37.03 32.48
CA GLU A 61 18.47 -36.68 31.46
C GLU A 61 17.64 -35.47 31.88
N GLN A 62 17.26 -35.40 33.16
CA GLN A 62 16.56 -34.24 33.73
C GLN A 62 17.40 -32.96 33.62
N LYS A 63 18.71 -33.02 33.90
CA LYS A 63 19.63 -31.88 33.76
C LYS A 63 19.78 -31.43 32.31
N ILE A 64 19.91 -32.37 31.37
CA ILE A 64 20.00 -32.07 29.92
C ILE A 64 18.70 -31.41 29.45
N LYS A 65 17.56 -31.99 29.81
CA LYS A 65 16.22 -31.47 29.48
C LYS A 65 16.02 -30.05 30.03
N TYR A 66 16.37 -29.82 31.29
CA TYR A 66 16.27 -28.48 31.90
C TYR A 66 17.11 -27.45 31.15
N ARG A 67 18.36 -27.79 30.79
CA ARG A 67 19.21 -26.89 29.99
C ARG A 67 18.60 -26.59 28.63
N TYR A 68 18.07 -27.60 27.94
CA TYR A 68 17.42 -27.45 26.66
C TYR A 68 16.16 -26.57 26.75
N LEU A 69 15.28 -26.81 27.72
CA LEU A 69 14.07 -26.00 27.96
C LEU A 69 14.42 -24.56 28.33
N SER A 70 15.47 -24.35 29.13
CA SER A 70 15.98 -23.02 29.45
C SER A 70 16.47 -22.28 28.19
N ALA A 71 17.24 -22.96 27.34
CA ALA A 71 17.69 -22.39 26.06
C ALA A 71 16.52 -22.06 25.12
N LEU A 72 15.51 -22.93 25.05
CA LEU A 72 14.27 -22.65 24.30
C LEU A 72 13.53 -21.43 24.85
N ASN A 73 13.39 -21.29 26.16
CA ASN A 73 12.76 -20.11 26.77
C ASN A 73 13.51 -18.82 26.44
N VAL A 74 14.85 -18.84 26.48
CA VAL A 74 15.66 -17.70 26.05
C VAL A 74 15.40 -17.37 24.57
N GLY A 75 15.37 -18.38 23.71
CA GLY A 75 15.07 -18.23 22.28
C GLY A 75 13.66 -17.68 22.01
N ILE A 76 12.64 -18.16 22.73
CA ILE A 76 11.27 -17.66 22.66
C ILE A 76 11.22 -16.18 23.05
N ASN A 77 11.85 -15.82 24.17
CA ASN A 77 11.88 -14.43 24.65
C ASN A 77 12.57 -13.49 23.65
N GLN A 78 13.68 -13.93 23.05
CA GLN A 78 14.39 -13.16 22.03
C GLN A 78 13.54 -13.01 20.76
N THR A 79 12.96 -14.10 20.27
CA THR A 79 12.11 -14.10 19.06
C THR A 79 10.83 -13.28 19.27
N SER A 80 10.28 -13.26 20.48
CA SER A 80 9.12 -12.42 20.84
C SER A 80 9.46 -10.93 20.77
N ARG A 81 10.64 -10.53 21.26
CA ARG A 81 11.11 -9.13 21.13
C ARG A 81 11.39 -8.76 19.68
N GLU A 82 11.94 -9.69 18.90
CA GLU A 82 12.13 -9.51 17.46
C GLU A 82 10.79 -9.30 16.76
N LEU A 83 9.77 -10.09 17.10
CA LEU A 83 8.42 -9.96 16.56
C LEU A 83 7.82 -8.58 16.87
N GLU A 84 7.89 -8.11 18.12
CA GLU A 84 7.42 -6.77 18.50
C GLU A 84 8.10 -5.65 17.67
N ASN A 85 9.40 -5.79 17.40
CA ASN A 85 10.12 -4.85 16.55
C ASN A 85 9.64 -4.90 15.10
N LYS A 86 9.43 -6.10 14.54
CA LYS A 86 8.86 -6.28 13.19
C LYS A 86 7.45 -5.70 13.08
N GLU A 87 6.63 -5.80 14.13
CA GLU A 87 5.30 -5.18 14.16
C GLU A 87 5.35 -3.66 14.14
N LYS A 88 6.29 -3.04 14.89
CA LYS A 88 6.53 -1.60 14.83
C LYS A 88 6.96 -1.17 13.42
N LEU A 89 7.87 -1.91 12.80
CA LEU A 89 8.32 -1.65 11.43
C LEU A 89 7.17 -1.78 10.42
N LEU A 90 6.33 -2.80 10.55
CA LEU A 90 5.16 -3.00 9.70
C LEU A 90 4.17 -1.84 9.82
N ASN A 91 3.92 -1.38 11.04
CA ASN A 91 3.05 -0.22 11.28
C ASN A 91 3.61 1.05 10.66
N ASN A 92 4.92 1.30 10.77
CA ASN A 92 5.57 2.44 10.13
C ASN A 92 5.46 2.35 8.60
N ALA A 93 5.74 1.18 8.01
CA ALA A 93 5.58 0.95 6.57
C ALA A 93 4.13 1.12 6.11
N ARG A 94 3.16 0.74 6.94
CA ARG A 94 1.72 0.94 6.66
C ARG A 94 1.35 2.42 6.64
N GLN A 95 1.85 3.20 7.59
CA GLN A 95 1.63 4.65 7.62
C GLN A 95 2.28 5.34 6.42
N GLU A 96 3.51 4.95 6.07
CA GLU A 96 4.23 5.46 4.90
C GLU A 96 3.44 5.18 3.60
N LEU A 97 2.98 3.94 3.40
CA LEU A 97 2.17 3.57 2.25
C LEU A 97 0.87 4.38 2.17
N LYS A 98 0.18 4.56 3.30
CA LYS A 98 -1.05 5.37 3.36
C LYS A 98 -0.76 6.81 2.94
N GLN A 99 0.34 7.39 3.41
CA GLN A 99 0.73 8.75 3.05
C GLN A 99 1.02 8.87 1.54
N LYS A 100 1.74 7.90 0.95
CA LYS A 100 2.01 7.89 -0.50
C LYS A 100 0.76 7.73 -1.36
N GLN A 101 -0.20 6.94 -0.91
CA GLN A 101 -1.51 6.84 -1.56
C GLN A 101 -2.27 8.17 -1.54
N ILE A 102 -2.25 8.90 -0.41
CA ILE A 102 -2.89 10.22 -0.30
C ILE A 102 -2.21 11.22 -1.25
N GLU A 103 -0.87 11.25 -1.25
CA GLU A 103 -0.08 12.11 -2.14
C GLU A 103 -0.42 11.85 -3.61
N ARG A 104 -0.48 10.58 -4.05
CA ARG A 104 -0.84 10.22 -5.43
C ARG A 104 -2.27 10.66 -5.76
N LYS A 105 -3.25 10.27 -4.93
CA LYS A 105 -4.67 10.59 -5.12
C LYS A 105 -4.93 12.09 -5.21
N THR A 106 -4.20 12.90 -4.45
CA THR A 106 -4.33 14.35 -4.51
C THR A 106 -4.01 14.89 -5.91
N VAL A 107 -2.98 14.36 -6.57
CA VAL A 107 -2.63 14.77 -7.94
C VAL A 107 -3.58 14.19 -8.97
N GLU A 108 -4.09 12.97 -8.75
CA GLU A 108 -5.15 12.39 -9.60
C GLU A 108 -6.40 13.26 -9.59
N ILE A 109 -6.86 13.69 -8.42
CA ILE A 109 -8.03 14.58 -8.29
C ILE A 109 -7.79 15.91 -9.01
N LEU A 110 -6.58 16.48 -8.94
CA LEU A 110 -6.24 17.69 -9.69
C LEU A 110 -6.31 17.47 -11.21
N LYS A 111 -5.89 16.28 -11.67
CA LYS A 111 -5.97 15.90 -13.08
C LYS A 111 -7.42 15.79 -13.55
N GLU A 112 -8.25 15.10 -12.78
CA GLU A 112 -9.69 14.92 -13.05
C GLU A 112 -10.41 16.26 -13.12
N LYS A 113 -10.25 17.12 -12.10
CA LYS A 113 -10.85 18.46 -12.09
C LYS A 113 -10.41 19.32 -13.28
N GLY A 114 -9.13 19.29 -13.61
CA GLY A 114 -8.62 20.03 -14.77
C GLY A 114 -9.16 19.49 -16.10
N TYR A 115 -9.42 18.19 -16.18
CA TYR A 115 -10.05 17.57 -17.35
C TYR A 115 -11.53 17.96 -17.47
N GLU A 116 -12.26 17.97 -16.35
CA GLU A 116 -13.65 18.44 -16.32
C GLU A 116 -13.77 19.90 -16.78
N THR A 117 -12.86 20.78 -16.33
CA THR A 117 -12.84 22.18 -16.78
C THR A 117 -12.55 22.29 -18.27
N PHE A 118 -11.60 21.49 -18.77
CA PHE A 118 -11.28 21.47 -20.20
C PHE A 118 -12.48 21.03 -21.06
N ILE A 119 -13.20 19.98 -20.64
CA ILE A 119 -14.42 19.55 -21.35
C ILE A 119 -15.47 20.67 -21.36
N LYS A 120 -15.71 21.34 -20.22
CA LYS A 120 -16.69 22.44 -20.14
C LYS A 120 -16.34 23.58 -21.10
N GLU A 121 -15.06 23.92 -21.21
CA GLU A 121 -14.58 24.95 -22.14
C GLU A 121 -14.77 24.53 -23.60
N GLN A 122 -14.42 23.28 -23.97
CA GLN A 122 -14.63 22.78 -25.33
C GLN A 122 -16.12 22.78 -25.70
N ASN A 123 -16.99 22.29 -24.82
CA ASN A 123 -18.44 22.28 -25.05
C ASN A 123 -18.99 23.71 -25.25
N LEU A 124 -18.49 24.68 -24.48
CA LEU A 124 -18.90 26.08 -24.60
C LEU A 124 -18.43 26.71 -25.92
N ILE A 125 -17.22 26.37 -26.38
CA ILE A 125 -16.73 26.80 -27.69
C ILE A 125 -17.59 26.19 -28.80
N GLU A 126 -17.85 24.89 -28.74
CA GLU A 126 -18.69 24.19 -29.72
C GLU A 126 -20.11 24.75 -29.76
N GLN A 127 -20.73 24.99 -28.60
CA GLN A 127 -22.05 25.61 -28.51
C GLN A 127 -22.08 26.97 -29.19
N LYS A 128 -21.12 27.86 -28.89
CA LYS A 128 -21.03 29.17 -29.54
C LYS A 128 -20.88 29.06 -31.05
N THR A 129 -20.02 28.16 -31.53
CA THR A 129 -19.86 27.96 -32.98
C THR A 129 -21.14 27.44 -33.65
N ASN A 130 -21.87 26.54 -32.99
CA ASN A 130 -23.13 26.01 -33.49
C ASN A 130 -24.21 27.09 -33.54
N ASP A 131 -24.31 27.93 -32.51
CA ASP A 131 -25.23 29.06 -32.44
C ASP A 131 -24.93 30.09 -33.55
N GLU A 132 -23.65 30.38 -33.79
CA GLU A 132 -23.20 31.23 -34.90
C GLU A 132 -23.62 30.65 -36.26
N PHE A 133 -23.35 29.35 -36.50
CA PHE A 133 -23.75 28.68 -37.74
C PHE A 133 -25.27 28.70 -37.94
N ALA A 134 -26.05 28.47 -36.88
CA ALA A 134 -27.51 28.53 -36.93
C ALA A 134 -28.00 29.94 -37.29
N LEU A 135 -27.40 30.98 -36.70
CA LEU A 135 -27.72 32.38 -37.02
C LEU A 135 -27.41 32.71 -38.48
N TYR A 136 -26.21 32.35 -38.97
CA TYR A 136 -25.84 32.57 -40.37
C TYR A 136 -26.78 31.84 -41.34
N ALA A 137 -27.14 30.58 -41.04
CA ALA A 137 -28.08 29.81 -41.83
C ALA A 137 -29.47 30.48 -41.87
N HIS A 138 -29.95 30.98 -40.72
CA HIS A 138 -31.22 31.70 -40.62
C HIS A 138 -31.19 33.02 -41.41
N ILE A 139 -30.14 33.83 -41.28
CA ILE A 139 -29.97 35.07 -42.05
C ILE A 139 -29.94 34.80 -43.56
N ARG A 140 -29.24 33.72 -43.99
CA ARG A 140 -29.20 33.32 -45.40
C ARG A 140 -30.58 32.89 -45.92
N ALA A 141 -31.34 32.14 -45.13
CA ALA A 141 -32.71 31.74 -45.49
C ALA A 141 -33.65 32.95 -45.61
N MET A 142 -33.48 33.98 -44.77
CA MET A 142 -34.24 35.23 -44.82
C MET A 142 -33.90 36.10 -46.04
N ARG A 143 -32.63 36.15 -46.46
CA ARG A 143 -32.17 36.93 -47.62
C ARG A 143 -32.44 36.28 -48.99
N GLY A 144 -32.73 34.98 -49.02
CA GLY A 144 -33.06 34.23 -50.24
C GLY A 144 -34.56 34.20 -50.59
N ARG A 145 -35.39 34.99 -49.91
CA ARG A 145 -36.80 35.23 -50.25
C ARG A 145 -36.98 36.59 -50.90
#